data_AF-A0A506RKE6-F1
#
_entry.id   AF-A0A506RKE6-F1
#
_cell.length_a   1.000
_cell.length_b   1.000
_cell.length_c   1.000
_cell.angle_alpha   90.00
_cell.angle_beta   90.00
_cell.angle_gamma   90.00
#
_symmetry.space_group_name_H-M   'P 1'
#
loop_
_entity.id
_entity.type
_entity.pdbx_description
1 polymer ?
#
loop_
_entity_poly.entity_id
_entity_poly.type
_entity_poly.pdbx_seq_one_letter_code
_entity_poly.pdbx_strand_id
1 'polypeptide(L)'
;MDAISSVQLVILGIVVVALMLELIAVKQGMLVRVEYSKRARFALALFVVITFAFFAIISPGPAQPLFALWGLAIAIIIYRKKDWHKVKPGLWG
;
A
#
# COMPACT_ATOMS: atom_id res chain seq x y z
N MET A 1 4.67 -20.20 -21.26
CA MET A 1 5.23 -19.05 -20.50
C MET A 1 4.20 -17.95 -20.61
N ASP A 2 3.38 -17.77 -19.59
CA ASP A 2 2.33 -16.75 -19.61
C ASP A 2 3.00 -15.38 -19.53
N ALA A 3 2.90 -14.62 -20.62
CA ALA A 3 3.45 -13.28 -20.69
C ALA A 3 2.80 -12.43 -19.58
N ILE A 4 3.63 -11.78 -18.77
CA ILE A 4 3.18 -10.77 -17.81
C ILE A 4 2.33 -9.77 -18.59
N SER A 5 1.06 -9.63 -18.19
CA SER A 5 0.12 -8.73 -18.86
C SER A 5 0.69 -7.30 -18.87
N SER A 6 0.53 -6.56 -19.97
CA SER A 6 1.00 -5.18 -20.08
C SER A 6 0.54 -4.29 -18.91
N VAL A 7 -0.64 -4.60 -18.34
CA VAL A 7 -1.17 -3.93 -17.15
C VAL A 7 -0.31 -4.19 -15.92
N GLN A 8 0.15 -5.43 -15.72
CA GLN A 8 1.03 -5.81 -14.62
C GLN A 8 2.41 -5.15 -14.73
N LEU A 9 2.94 -5.00 -15.95
CA LEU A 9 4.18 -4.25 -16.21
C LEU A 9 4.06 -2.78 -15.84
N VAL A 10 2.93 -2.15 -16.17
CA VAL A 10 2.65 -0.74 -15.79
C VAL A 10 2.55 -0.60 -14.27
N ILE A 11 1.81 -1.50 -13.60
CA ILE A 11 1.71 -1.51 -12.13
C ILE A 11 3.10 -1.67 -11.50
N LEU A 12 3.91 -2.60 -11.99
CA LEU A 12 5.27 -2.82 -11.51
C LEU A 12 6.13 -1.56 -11.67
N GLY A 13 6.04 -0.90 -12.83
CA GLY A 13 6.75 0.36 -13.08
C GLY A 13 6.36 1.46 -12.09
N ILE A 14 5.07 1.64 -11.83
CA ILE A 14 4.57 2.63 -10.84
C ILE A 14 5.08 2.30 -9.44
N VAL A 15 5.04 1.03 -9.03
CA VAL A 15 5.52 0.59 -7.72
C VAL A 15 7.02 0.85 -7.56
N VAL A 16 7.83 0.55 -8.58
CA VAL A 16 9.28 0.81 -8.55
C VAL A 16 9.57 2.30 -8.41
N VAL A 17 8.92 3.16 -9.19
CA VAL A 17 9.09 4.62 -9.09
C VAL A 17 8.69 5.13 -7.71
N ALA A 18 7.56 4.66 -7.16
CA ALA A 18 7.10 5.04 -5.82
C ALA A 18 8.12 4.64 -4.74
N LEU A 19 8.68 3.43 -4.83
CA LEU A 19 9.73 2.96 -3.91
C LEU A 19 11.00 3.79 -4.03
N MET A 20 11.43 4.17 -5.24
CA MET A 20 12.59 5.05 -5.44
C MET A 20 12.36 6.43 -4.83
N LEU A 21 11.17 7.01 -5.03
CA LEU A 21 10.80 8.30 -4.44
C LEU A 21 10.78 8.23 -2.90
N GLU A 22 10.23 7.16 -2.32
CA GLU A 22 10.26 6.95 -0.87
C GLU A 22 11.71 6.88 -0.36
N LEU A 23 12.58 6.14 -1.05
CA LEU A 23 13.97 5.96 -0.66
C LEU A 23 14.76 7.28 -0.72
N ILE A 24 14.52 8.10 -1.75
CA ILE A 24 15.08 9.46 -1.86
C ILE A 24 14.57 10.34 -0.71
N ALA A 25 13.27 10.34 -0.44
CA ALA A 25 12.67 11.14 0.62
C ALA A 25 13.16 10.74 2.03
N VAL A 26 13.42 9.44 2.27
CA VAL A 26 14.07 8.97 3.51
C VAL A 26 15.50 9.51 3.59
N LYS A 27 16.29 9.38 2.51
CA LYS A 27 17.69 9.86 2.49
C LYS A 27 17.81 11.38 2.69
N GLN A 28 16.85 12.14 2.18
CA GLN A 28 16.80 13.59 2.33
C GLN A 28 16.24 14.06 3.68
N GLY A 29 15.89 13.13 4.59
CA GLY A 29 15.28 13.49 5.87
C GLY A 29 13.91 14.15 5.74
N MET A 30 13.26 14.02 4.57
CA MET A 30 11.94 14.57 4.29
C MET A 30 10.83 13.74 4.95
N LEU A 31 11.13 12.52 5.39
CA LEU A 31 10.20 11.62 6.03
C LEU A 31 10.48 11.52 7.53
N VAL A 32 9.49 11.87 8.34
CA VAL A 32 9.51 11.72 9.81
C VAL A 32 8.81 10.43 10.17
N ARG A 33 9.40 9.66 11.10
CA ARG A 33 8.72 8.50 11.69
C ARG A 33 7.61 8.96 12.62
N VAL A 34 6.43 8.40 12.41
CA VAL A 34 5.24 8.63 13.21
C VAL A 34 4.70 7.28 13.64
N GLU A 35 4.48 7.13 14.95
CA GLU A 35 3.77 5.98 15.48
C GLU A 35 2.27 6.24 15.40
N TYR A 36 1.55 5.45 14.62
CA TYR A 36 0.10 5.46 14.68
C TYR A 36 -0.42 4.74 15.93
N SER A 37 -1.48 5.23 16.54
CA SER A 37 -2.13 4.50 17.64
C SER A 37 -2.70 3.15 17.15
N LYS A 38 -2.87 2.18 18.06
CA LYS A 38 -3.50 0.88 17.73
C LYS A 38 -4.86 1.06 17.04
N ARG A 39 -5.66 2.04 17.48
CA ARG A 39 -6.96 2.37 16.88
C ARG A 39 -6.83 2.85 15.44
N ALA A 40 -5.88 3.75 15.17
CA ALA A 40 -5.63 4.25 13.82
C ALA A 40 -5.13 3.15 12.87
N ARG A 41 -4.23 2.28 13.35
CA ARG A 41 -3.73 1.12 12.59
C ARG A 41 -4.85 0.13 12.26
N PHE A 42 -5.74 -0.14 13.22
CA PHE A 42 -6.90 -1.01 13.02
C PHE A 42 -7.88 -0.42 12.01
N ALA A 43 -8.22 0.87 12.13
CA ALA A 43 -9.11 1.55 11.20
C ALA A 43 -8.54 1.54 9.76
N LEU A 44 -7.24 1.77 9.61
CA LEU A 44 -6.57 1.72 8.30
C LEU A 44 -6.55 0.29 7.73
N ALA A 45 -6.26 -0.72 8.56
CA ALA A 45 -6.30 -2.12 8.14
C ALA A 45 -7.72 -2.52 7.69
N LEU A 46 -8.75 -2.13 8.46
CA LEU A 46 -10.14 -2.39 8.13
C LEU A 46 -10.54 -1.73 6.81
N PHE A 47 -10.13 -0.48 6.60
CA PHE A 47 -10.37 0.24 5.35
C PHE A 47 -9.80 -0.54 4.16
N VAL A 48 -8.55 -0.99 4.25
CA VAL A 48 -7.92 -1.79 3.18
C VAL A 48 -8.66 -3.09 2.92
N VAL A 49 -9.06 -3.84 3.96
CA VAL A 49 -9.85 -5.06 3.78
C VAL A 49 -11.15 -4.77 3.03
N ILE A 50 -11.87 -3.71 3.41
CA ILE A 50 -13.14 -3.33 2.77
C ILE A 50 -12.91 -2.94 1.31
N THR A 51 -11.87 -2.15 1.02
CA THR A 51 -11.52 -1.76 -0.36
C THR A 51 -11.22 -2.98 -1.22
N PHE A 52 -10.40 -3.90 -0.74
CA PHE A 52 -10.06 -5.12 -1.48
C PHE A 52 -11.26 -6.08 -1.61
N ALA A 53 -12.10 -6.18 -0.59
CA ALA A 53 -13.35 -6.94 -0.67
C ALA A 53 -14.30 -6.36 -1.72
N PHE A 54 -14.41 -5.03 -1.79
CA PHE A 54 -15.18 -4.35 -2.84
C PHE A 54 -14.64 -4.68 -4.23
N PHE A 55 -13.33 -4.57 -4.46
CA PHE A 55 -12.70 -4.94 -5.73
C PHE A 55 -12.87 -6.42 -6.09
N ALA A 56 -12.84 -7.31 -5.10
CA ALA A 56 -13.14 -8.72 -5.31
C ALA A 56 -14.58 -8.90 -5.82
N ILE A 57 -15.57 -8.21 -5.22
CA ILE A 57 -16.98 -8.33 -5.63
C ILE A 57 -17.20 -7.83 -7.06
N ILE A 58 -16.60 -6.69 -7.44
CA ILE A 58 -16.87 -6.06 -8.75
C ILE A 58 -16.00 -6.60 -9.89
N SER A 59 -14.91 -7.31 -9.59
CA SER A 59 -14.01 -7.84 -10.62
C SER A 59 -14.53 -9.18 -11.15
N PRO A 60 -14.86 -9.31 -12.45
CA PRO A 60 -15.18 -10.61 -13.02
C PRO A 60 -13.90 -11.42 -13.32
N GLY A 61 -13.95 -12.74 -13.08
CA GLY A 61 -12.91 -13.69 -13.49
C GLY A 61 -11.88 -14.05 -12.40
N PRO A 62 -10.72 -14.63 -12.77
CA PRO A 62 -9.77 -15.26 -11.85
C PRO A 62 -9.04 -14.27 -10.92
N ALA A 63 -9.27 -12.97 -11.07
CA ALA A 63 -8.72 -11.93 -10.21
C ALA A 63 -9.41 -11.86 -8.83
N GLN A 64 -10.65 -12.38 -8.71
CA GLN A 64 -11.41 -12.44 -7.46
C GLN A 64 -10.63 -13.01 -6.26
N PRO A 65 -10.10 -14.25 -6.32
CA PRO A 65 -9.35 -14.82 -5.22
C PRO A 65 -8.04 -14.06 -4.95
N LEU A 66 -7.42 -13.46 -5.96
CA LEU A 66 -6.21 -12.66 -5.80
C LEU A 66 -6.50 -11.41 -4.97
N PHE A 67 -7.58 -10.68 -5.23
CA PHE A 67 -7.93 -9.51 -4.42
C PHE A 67 -8.23 -9.87 -2.95
N ALA A 68 -8.90 -11.00 -2.71
CA ALA A 68 -9.16 -11.48 -1.35
C ALA A 68 -7.87 -11.87 -0.61
N LEU A 69 -6.96 -12.61 -1.26
CA LEU A 69 -5.68 -13.04 -0.70
C LEU A 69 -4.74 -11.86 -0.41
N TRP A 70 -4.62 -10.93 -1.35
CA TRP A 70 -3.76 -9.75 -1.21
C TRP A 70 -4.32 -8.75 -0.19
N GLY A 71 -5.63 -8.53 -0.17
CA GLY A 71 -6.26 -7.59 0.76
C GLY A 71 -6.02 -7.95 2.22
N LEU A 72 -6.15 -9.23 2.57
CA LEU A 72 -5.92 -9.70 3.94
C LEU A 72 -4.45 -9.58 4.34
N ALA A 73 -3.53 -10.00 3.47
CA ALA A 73 -2.09 -9.91 3.75
C ALA A 73 -1.64 -8.46 3.96
N ILE A 74 -2.08 -7.53 3.11
CA ILE A 74 -1.75 -6.11 3.23
C ILE A 74 -2.34 -5.53 4.53
N ALA A 75 -3.58 -5.86 4.88
CA ALA A 75 -4.20 -5.41 6.12
C ALA A 75 -3.45 -5.89 7.37
N ILE A 76 -2.97 -7.14 7.38
CA ILE A 76 -2.15 -7.68 8.47
C ILE A 76 -0.84 -6.91 8.58
N ILE A 77 -0.16 -6.64 7.45
CA ILE A 77 1.08 -5.87 7.42
C ILE A 77 0.85 -4.47 7.99
N ILE A 78 -0.23 -3.79 7.57
CA ILE A 78 -0.61 -2.46 8.04
C ILE A 78 -0.86 -2.45 9.55
N TYR A 79 -1.60 -3.44 10.06
CA TYR A 79 -1.90 -3.53 11.49
C TYR A 79 -0.65 -3.78 12.34
N ARG A 80 0.29 -4.59 11.84
CA ARG A 80 1.55 -4.91 12.55
C ARG A 80 2.59 -3.79 12.42
N LYS A 81 2.57 -3.01 11.34
CA LYS A 81 3.54 -1.93 11.10
C LYS A 81 3.30 -0.79 12.09
N LYS A 82 4.22 -0.65 13.05
CA LYS A 82 4.11 0.37 14.08
C LYS A 82 4.54 1.74 13.60
N ASP A 83 5.65 1.77 12.89
CA ASP A 83 6.29 2.98 12.44
C ASP A 83 5.89 3.28 11.01
N TRP A 84 5.39 4.48 10.80
CA TRP A 84 5.03 4.98 9.48
C TRP A 84 5.83 6.23 9.18
N HIS A 85 6.05 6.49 7.89
CA HIS A 85 6.74 7.68 7.44
C HIS A 85 5.71 8.69 6.98
N LYS A 86 5.78 9.91 7.51
CA LYS A 86 5.03 11.06 6.99
C LYS A 86 6.00 12.09 6.45
N VAL A 87 5.58 12.82 5.42
CA VAL A 87 6.33 13.99 4.95
C VAL A 87 6.43 14.99 6.10
N LYS A 88 7.63 15.49 6.38
CA LYS A 88 7.89 16.47 7.42
C LYS A 88 7.05 17.73 7.14
N PRO A 89 6.21 18.17 8.08
CA PRO A 89 5.46 19.41 7.91
C PRO A 89 6.44 20.59 7.78
N GLY A 90 6.30 21.38 6.72
CA GLY A 90 7.16 22.54 6.42
C GLY A 90 8.07 22.41 5.17
N LEU A 91 8.02 21.30 4.42
CA LEU A 91 8.74 21.14 3.15
C LEU A 91 8.04 21.75 1.92
N TRP A 92 6.83 22.28 2.10
CA TRP A 92 6.00 22.92 1.07
C TRP A 92 5.60 24.34 1.50
N GLY A 93 6.48 25.02 2.23
CA GLY A 93 6.35 26.44 2.57
C GLY A 93 7.06 27.32 1.56
#